data_AF-A0A392MFN4-F1
#
_entry.id   AF-A0A392MFN4-F1
#
_cell.length_a   1.000
_cell.length_b   1.000
_cell.length_c   1.000
_cell.angle_alpha   90.00
_cell.angle_beta   90.00
_cell.angle_gamma   90.00
#
_symmetry.space_group_name_H-M   'P 1'
#
loop_
_entity.id
_entity.type
_entity.pdbx_description
1 polymer ?
#
loop_
_entity_poly.entity_id
_entity_poly.type
_entity_poly.pdbx_seq_one_letter_code
_entity_poly.pdbx_strand_id
1 'polypeptide(L)'
;MSAKSSSFEYGQSPASPVIKRLRRMLMIDTEDLMEDFSEFSEFVKELNDYSWRLNKEEKRFLESVLRLEKELTASASFVIAVENVKDCHTEVTEAVNSQIGIVKETMEVQEEILGICFNEEKRVDDRLELLHKEVKPLLKRKRALQGEIRDDVTKLISRRHSLVDLLDKQKELREDLKPIEENMAKAKRVKRAMEEMHRIAIADAKDLGGPAIE
;
A
#
# COMPACT_ATOMS: atom_id res chain seq x y z
N MET A 1 20.27 -49.83 92.38
CA MET A 1 20.25 -49.21 91.03
C MET A 1 21.68 -49.20 90.53
N SER A 2 22.04 -50.12 89.64
CA SER A 2 23.41 -50.25 89.12
C SER A 2 23.55 -49.42 87.85
N ALA A 3 24.49 -48.49 87.86
CA ALA A 3 24.89 -47.70 86.71
C ALA A 3 25.52 -48.61 85.64
N LYS A 4 24.91 -48.67 84.46
CA LYS A 4 25.53 -49.22 83.26
C LYS A 4 26.47 -48.17 82.69
N SER A 5 27.77 -48.38 82.87
CA SER A 5 28.82 -47.76 82.08
C SER A 5 28.62 -48.11 80.61
N SER A 6 28.26 -47.10 79.82
CA SER A 6 28.24 -47.14 78.36
C SER A 6 29.67 -47.24 77.84
N SER A 7 30.03 -48.43 77.39
CA SER A 7 31.29 -48.72 76.71
C SER A 7 31.27 -48.10 75.31
N PHE A 8 32.13 -47.10 75.10
CA PHE A 8 32.50 -46.59 73.78
C PHE A 8 32.96 -47.75 72.88
N GLU A 9 32.32 -47.91 71.73
CA GLU A 9 32.72 -48.86 70.67
C GLU A 9 34.10 -48.46 70.12
N TYR A 10 35.12 -49.18 70.58
CA TYR A 10 36.46 -49.19 70.00
C TYR A 10 36.42 -50.09 68.76
N GLY A 11 36.40 -49.52 67.56
CA GLY A 11 36.44 -50.33 66.33
C GLY A 11 36.17 -49.64 64.98
N GLN A 12 35.76 -48.36 64.94
CA GLN A 12 35.60 -47.66 63.67
C GLN A 12 36.94 -47.14 63.13
N SER A 13 37.27 -47.55 61.90
CA SER A 13 38.36 -46.98 61.12
C SER A 13 38.21 -45.46 61.06
N PRO A 14 39.25 -44.67 61.40
CA PRO A 14 39.18 -43.20 61.35
C PRO A 14 38.93 -42.67 59.92
N ALA A 15 39.17 -43.49 58.89
CA ALA A 15 38.86 -43.18 57.49
C ALA A 15 37.37 -43.40 57.13
N SER A 16 36.58 -44.05 58.00
CA SER A 16 35.18 -44.42 57.70
C SER A 16 34.28 -43.23 57.29
N PRO A 17 34.37 -42.05 57.91
CA PRO A 17 33.58 -40.88 57.48
C PRO A 17 33.92 -40.43 56.04
N VAL A 18 35.21 -40.38 55.71
CA VAL A 18 35.72 -39.98 54.38
C VAL A 18 35.30 -40.99 53.32
N ILE A 19 35.44 -42.29 53.62
CA ILE A 19 35.01 -43.38 52.73
C ILE A 19 33.50 -43.31 52.48
N LYS A 20 32.68 -43.06 53.51
CA LYS A 20 31.23 -42.88 53.33
C LYS A 20 30.89 -41.66 52.46
N ARG A 21 31.68 -40.60 52.52
CA ARG A 21 31.47 -39.40 51.71
C ARG A 21 31.87 -39.61 50.26
N LEU A 22 33.07 -40.16 50.02
CA LEU A 22 33.51 -40.57 48.68
C LEU A 22 32.53 -41.55 48.04
N ARG A 23 32.04 -42.55 48.79
CA ARG A 23 31.01 -43.47 48.28
C ARG A 23 29.71 -42.77 47.89
N ARG A 24 29.33 -41.67 48.54
CA ARG A 24 28.14 -40.91 48.16
C ARG A 24 28.39 -40.08 46.90
N MET A 25 29.56 -39.45 46.78
CA MET A 25 29.92 -38.73 45.55
C MET A 25 30.03 -39.70 44.36
N LEU A 26 30.57 -40.90 44.55
CA LEU A 26 30.63 -41.92 43.48
C LEU A 26 29.27 -42.53 43.09
N MET A 27 28.18 -42.15 43.77
CA MET A 27 26.82 -42.58 43.41
C MET A 27 26.09 -41.53 42.55
N ILE A 28 26.66 -40.35 42.34
CA ILE A 28 26.14 -39.34 41.42
C ILE A 28 26.62 -39.64 40.00
N ASP A 29 26.02 -38.98 39.00
CA ASP A 29 26.40 -39.15 37.61
C ASP A 29 27.81 -38.61 37.34
N THR A 30 28.45 -39.08 36.26
CA THR A 30 29.86 -38.77 36.01
C THR A 30 30.06 -37.30 35.66
N GLU A 31 29.13 -36.67 34.95
CA GLU A 31 29.08 -35.22 34.73
C GLU A 31 29.06 -34.44 36.05
N ASP A 32 28.13 -34.75 36.95
CA ASP A 32 28.03 -34.10 38.26
C ASP A 32 29.33 -34.28 39.07
N LEU A 33 29.95 -35.47 39.00
CA LEU A 33 31.23 -35.74 39.65
C LEU A 33 32.39 -34.94 39.02
N MET A 34 32.35 -34.67 37.72
CA MET A 34 33.33 -33.82 37.03
C MET A 34 33.17 -32.34 37.44
N GLU A 35 31.94 -31.86 37.66
CA GLU A 35 31.66 -30.53 38.19
C GLU A 35 32.15 -30.39 39.65
N ASP A 36 31.89 -31.40 40.47
CA ASP A 36 32.30 -31.46 41.88
C ASP A 36 33.74 -31.97 42.07
N PHE A 37 34.55 -32.00 41.00
CA PHE A 37 35.90 -32.59 41.03
C PHE A 37 36.81 -32.00 42.12
N SER A 38 36.67 -30.70 42.41
CA SER A 38 37.44 -30.04 43.47
C SER A 38 37.14 -30.64 44.85
N GLU A 39 35.86 -30.83 45.19
CA GLU A 39 35.44 -31.43 46.46
C GLU A 39 35.83 -32.92 46.50
N PHE A 40 35.70 -33.62 45.37
CA PHE A 40 36.13 -35.02 45.26
C PHE A 40 37.64 -35.19 45.52
N SER A 41 38.49 -34.37 44.90
CA SER A 41 39.95 -34.42 45.09
C SER A 41 40.36 -34.13 46.54
N GLU A 42 39.68 -33.21 47.22
CA GLU A 42 39.92 -32.95 48.65
C GLU A 42 39.70 -34.18 49.52
N PHE A 43 38.59 -34.92 49.30
CA PHE A 43 38.32 -36.15 50.06
C PHE A 43 39.25 -37.31 49.67
N VAL A 44 39.71 -37.38 48.42
CA VAL A 44 40.72 -38.38 48.02
C VAL A 44 42.06 -38.12 48.71
N LYS A 45 42.48 -36.86 48.82
CA LYS A 45 43.67 -36.47 49.59
C LYS A 45 43.51 -36.80 51.08
N GLU A 46 42.36 -36.46 51.66
CA GLU A 46 42.06 -36.77 53.06
C GLU A 46 42.12 -38.30 53.32
N LEU A 47 41.58 -39.12 52.41
CA LEU A 47 41.67 -40.58 52.52
C LEU A 47 43.11 -41.08 52.39
N ASN A 48 43.91 -40.48 51.51
CA ASN A 48 45.31 -40.85 51.29
C ASN A 48 46.20 -40.57 52.52
N ASP A 49 45.90 -39.52 53.29
CA ASP A 49 46.58 -39.21 54.55
C ASP A 49 46.40 -40.33 55.61
N TYR A 50 45.31 -41.11 55.49
CA TYR A 50 45.06 -42.30 56.32
C TYR A 50 45.65 -43.61 55.77
N SER A 51 46.39 -43.59 54.65
CA SER A 51 46.88 -44.77 53.92
C SER A 51 47.58 -45.84 54.77
N TRP A 52 48.30 -45.43 55.83
CA TRP A 52 49.02 -46.30 56.76
C TRP A 52 48.11 -47.07 57.72
N ARG A 53 46.84 -46.65 57.89
CA ARG A 53 45.84 -47.28 58.78
C ARG A 53 44.77 -48.08 58.05
N LEU A 54 44.75 -48.02 56.72
CA LEU A 54 43.72 -48.66 55.91
C LEU A 54 43.89 -50.19 55.89
N ASN A 55 42.78 -50.92 55.98
CA ASN A 55 42.76 -52.36 55.77
C ASN A 55 42.88 -52.71 54.26
N LYS A 56 42.93 -54.00 53.92
CA LYS A 56 43.15 -54.47 52.53
C LYS A 56 42.06 -54.03 51.55
N GLU A 57 40.82 -53.90 51.99
CA GLU A 57 39.70 -53.47 51.14
C GLU A 57 39.71 -51.95 50.99
N GLU A 58 39.92 -51.22 52.08
CA GLU A 58 40.05 -49.76 52.08
C GLU A 58 41.25 -49.29 51.22
N LYS A 59 42.38 -50.01 51.24
CA LYS A 59 43.53 -49.74 50.35
C LYS A 59 43.18 -49.92 48.88
N ARG A 60 42.45 -50.98 48.53
CA ARG A 60 41.98 -51.19 47.15
C ARG A 60 40.99 -50.11 46.70
N PHE A 61 40.15 -49.64 47.63
CA PHE A 61 39.27 -48.51 47.37
C PHE A 61 40.07 -47.23 47.13
N LEU A 62 41.05 -46.91 47.99
CA LEU A 62 41.97 -45.77 47.83
C LEU A 62 42.69 -45.82 46.46
N GLU A 63 43.26 -46.97 46.08
CA GLU A 63 43.91 -47.15 44.77
C GLU A 63 42.95 -46.86 43.60
N SER A 64 41.69 -47.26 43.72
CA SER A 64 40.67 -47.04 42.69
C SER A 64 40.29 -45.56 42.58
N VAL A 65 40.09 -44.86 43.71
CA VAL A 65 39.74 -43.44 43.70
C VAL A 65 40.93 -42.55 43.31
N LEU A 66 42.18 -42.92 43.64
CA LEU A 66 43.38 -42.22 43.16
C LEU A 66 43.54 -42.36 41.64
N ARG A 67 43.25 -43.53 41.08
CA ARG A 67 43.26 -43.73 39.62
C ARG A 67 42.19 -42.86 38.95
N LEU A 68 40.98 -42.83 39.53
CA LEU A 68 39.89 -42.00 39.02
C LEU A 68 40.22 -40.50 39.13
N GLU A 69 40.73 -40.05 40.28
CA GLU A 69 41.17 -38.66 40.48
C GLU A 69 42.19 -38.25 39.42
N LYS A 70 43.19 -39.10 39.14
CA LYS A 70 44.19 -38.83 38.10
C LYS A 70 43.57 -38.68 36.72
N GLU A 71 42.62 -39.53 36.37
CA GLU A 71 41.93 -39.48 35.07
C GLU A 71 41.05 -38.23 34.97
N LEU A 72 40.27 -37.93 36.01
CA LEU A 72 39.43 -36.74 36.08
C LEU A 72 40.28 -35.45 36.01
N THR A 73 41.42 -35.41 36.71
CA THR A 73 42.38 -34.28 36.62
C THR A 73 42.84 -34.05 35.18
N ALA A 74 43.11 -35.13 34.44
CA ALA A 74 43.61 -35.05 33.07
C ALA A 74 42.52 -34.69 32.05
N SER A 75 41.30 -35.18 32.27
CA SER A 75 40.29 -35.27 31.20
C SER A 75 39.02 -34.45 31.46
N ALA A 76 38.63 -34.17 32.71
CA ALA A 76 37.33 -33.55 33.02
C ALA A 76 37.16 -32.15 32.39
N SER A 77 38.17 -31.28 32.51
CA SER A 77 38.12 -29.95 31.91
C SER A 77 38.02 -29.97 30.39
N PHE A 78 38.64 -30.95 29.74
CA PHE A 78 38.55 -31.14 28.29
C PHE A 78 37.16 -31.64 27.89
N VAL A 79 36.62 -32.65 28.58
CA VAL A 79 35.28 -33.20 28.31
C VAL A 79 34.21 -32.11 28.42
N ILE A 80 34.16 -31.40 29.55
CA ILE A 80 33.21 -30.30 29.77
C ILE A 80 33.34 -29.22 28.70
N ALA A 81 34.57 -28.82 28.36
CA ALA A 81 34.80 -27.79 27.34
C ALA A 81 34.31 -28.23 25.95
N VAL A 82 34.56 -29.48 25.56
CA VAL A 82 34.12 -30.03 24.27
C VAL A 82 32.61 -30.14 24.20
N GLU A 83 31.96 -30.60 25.27
CA GLU A 83 30.50 -30.72 25.35
C GLU A 83 29.83 -29.34 25.28
N ASN A 84 30.30 -28.38 26.08
CA ASN A 84 29.81 -27.00 26.03
C ASN A 84 29.94 -26.37 24.63
N VAL A 85 31.07 -26.58 23.95
CA VAL A 85 31.28 -26.06 22.59
C VAL A 85 30.36 -26.76 21.60
N LYS A 86 30.15 -28.07 21.72
CA LYS A 86 29.25 -28.83 20.85
C LYS A 86 27.80 -28.38 21.03
N ASP A 87 27.36 -28.17 22.25
CA ASP A 87 26.00 -27.72 22.56
C ASP A 87 25.78 -26.31 22.04
N CYS A 88 26.72 -25.39 22.31
CA CYS A 88 26.70 -24.05 21.74
C CYS A 88 26.68 -24.06 20.21
N HIS A 89 27.52 -24.89 19.58
CA HIS A 89 27.53 -25.02 18.12
C HIS A 89 26.20 -25.54 17.56
N THR A 90 25.57 -26.50 18.26
CA THR A 90 24.27 -27.06 17.87
C THR A 90 23.19 -25.99 17.93
N GLU A 91 23.10 -25.26 19.04
CA GLU A 91 22.15 -24.16 19.22
C GLU A 91 22.32 -23.07 18.15
N VAL A 92 23.57 -22.64 17.89
CA VAL A 92 23.87 -21.65 16.86
C VAL A 92 23.50 -22.17 15.47
N THR A 93 23.77 -23.44 15.18
CA THR A 93 23.44 -24.06 13.89
C THR A 93 21.92 -24.10 13.67
N GLU A 94 21.16 -24.49 14.69
CA GLU A 94 19.69 -24.51 14.63
C GLU A 94 19.12 -23.11 14.44
N ALA A 95 19.63 -22.11 15.18
CA ALA A 95 19.21 -20.71 15.04
C ALA A 95 19.49 -20.16 13.63
N VAL A 96 20.70 -20.42 13.09
CA VAL A 96 21.06 -20.00 11.72
C VAL A 96 20.19 -20.70 10.68
N ASN A 97 19.92 -22.00 10.83
CA ASN A 97 19.05 -22.73 9.93
C ASN A 97 17.61 -22.19 9.95
N SER A 98 17.09 -21.85 11.13
CA SER A 98 15.79 -21.19 11.28
C SER A 98 15.77 -19.85 10.55
N GLN A 99 16.80 -19.03 10.72
CA GLN A 99 16.91 -17.74 10.04
C GLN A 99 17.01 -17.89 8.52
N ILE A 100 17.77 -18.88 8.01
CA ILE A 100 17.84 -19.21 6.58
C ILE A 100 16.45 -19.55 6.04
N GLY A 101 15.67 -20.35 6.78
CA GLY A 101 14.28 -20.67 6.42
C GLY A 101 13.41 -19.44 6.28
N ILE A 102 13.40 -18.57 7.30
CA ILE A 102 12.62 -17.33 7.30
C ILE A 102 13.00 -16.42 6.12
N VAL A 103 14.28 -16.29 5.82
CA VAL A 103 14.75 -15.46 4.71
C VAL A 103 14.28 -16.04 3.37
N LYS A 104 14.33 -17.36 3.17
CA LYS A 104 13.83 -18.01 1.95
C LYS A 104 12.33 -17.78 1.75
N GLU A 105 11.52 -18.00 2.79
CA GLU A 105 10.07 -17.75 2.73
C GLU A 105 9.76 -16.28 2.44
N THR A 106 10.51 -15.36 3.05
CA THR A 106 10.37 -13.92 2.79
C THR A 106 10.70 -13.58 1.34
N MET A 107 11.74 -14.19 0.77
CA MET A 107 12.10 -13.99 -0.64
C MET A 107 11.01 -14.51 -1.58
N GLU A 108 10.47 -15.71 -1.33
CA GLU A 108 9.38 -16.28 -2.14
C GLU A 108 8.14 -15.37 -2.16
N VAL A 109 7.76 -14.82 -1.00
CA VAL A 109 6.66 -13.86 -0.90
C VAL A 109 6.96 -12.57 -1.67
N GLN A 110 8.19 -12.05 -1.58
CA GLN A 110 8.60 -10.87 -2.34
C GLN A 110 8.57 -11.10 -3.86
N GLU A 111 9.00 -12.28 -4.31
CA GLU A 111 8.95 -12.67 -5.72
C GLU A 111 7.49 -12.76 -6.22
N GLU A 112 6.57 -13.32 -5.44
CA GLU A 112 5.15 -13.36 -5.77
C GLU A 112 4.55 -11.95 -5.88
N ILE A 113 4.86 -11.07 -4.92
CA ILE A 113 4.42 -9.66 -4.95
C ILE A 113 4.92 -8.96 -6.21
N LEU A 114 6.20 -9.14 -6.56
CA LEU A 114 6.77 -8.59 -7.80
C LEU A 114 6.03 -9.12 -9.04
N GLY A 115 5.73 -10.41 -9.08
CA GLY A 115 4.92 -11.02 -10.14
C GLY A 115 3.54 -10.35 -10.28
N ILE A 116 2.85 -10.09 -9.17
CA ILE A 116 1.57 -9.37 -9.16
C ILE A 116 1.75 -7.94 -9.68
N CYS A 117 2.77 -7.22 -9.22
CA CYS A 117 3.05 -5.85 -9.66
C CYS A 117 3.31 -5.75 -11.16
N PHE A 118 4.12 -6.65 -11.74
CA PHE A 118 4.37 -6.66 -13.19
C PHE A 118 3.11 -6.97 -14.01
N ASN A 119 2.25 -7.87 -13.52
CA ASN A 119 0.98 -8.16 -14.18
C ASN A 119 0.04 -6.95 -14.14
N GLU A 120 0.00 -6.22 -13.03
CA GLU A 120 -0.78 -4.99 -12.92
C GLU A 120 -0.25 -3.89 -13.84
N GLU A 121 1.06 -3.68 -13.87
CA GLU A 121 1.72 -2.72 -14.75
C GLU A 121 1.34 -2.96 -16.21
N LYS A 122 1.48 -4.21 -16.68
CA LYS A 122 1.09 -4.59 -18.03
C LYS A 122 -0.40 -4.33 -18.31
N ARG A 123 -1.28 -4.64 -17.36
CA ARG A 123 -2.73 -4.38 -17.50
C ARG A 123 -3.03 -2.88 -17.62
N VAL A 124 -2.31 -2.06 -16.87
CA VAL A 124 -2.42 -0.59 -16.94
C VAL A 124 -1.93 -0.09 -18.31
N ASP A 125 -0.81 -0.60 -18.81
CA ASP A 125 -0.27 -0.26 -20.13
C ASP A 125 -1.25 -0.61 -21.26
N ASP A 126 -1.81 -1.82 -21.25
CA ASP A 126 -2.81 -2.27 -22.23
C ASP A 126 -4.03 -1.32 -22.24
N ARG A 127 -4.48 -0.90 -21.04
CA ARG A 127 -5.62 0.02 -20.91
C ARG A 127 -5.27 1.44 -21.37
N LEU A 128 -4.05 1.89 -21.12
CA LEU A 128 -3.56 3.18 -21.60
C LEU A 128 -3.52 3.20 -23.13
N GLU A 129 -3.08 2.11 -23.76
CA GLU A 129 -3.06 1.98 -25.22
C GLU A 129 -4.50 2.03 -25.81
N LEU A 130 -5.45 1.32 -25.20
CA LEU A 130 -6.86 1.34 -25.61
C LEU A 130 -7.45 2.75 -25.51
N LEU A 131 -7.26 3.43 -24.36
CA LEU A 131 -7.74 4.79 -24.18
C LEU A 131 -7.10 5.76 -25.19
N HIS A 132 -5.81 5.60 -25.49
CA HIS A 132 -5.15 6.40 -26.50
C HIS A 132 -5.77 6.21 -27.90
N LYS A 133 -6.12 4.96 -28.25
CA LYS A 133 -6.83 4.62 -29.50
C LYS A 133 -8.22 5.25 -29.56
N GLU A 134 -8.95 5.33 -28.44
CA GLU A 134 -10.29 5.94 -28.37
C GLU A 134 -10.27 7.48 -28.41
N VAL A 135 -9.28 8.12 -27.79
CA VAL A 135 -9.18 9.59 -27.74
C VAL A 135 -8.90 10.18 -29.13
N LYS A 136 -8.10 9.49 -29.96
CA LYS A 136 -7.72 9.97 -31.29
C LYS A 136 -8.90 10.28 -32.23
N PRO A 137 -9.89 9.39 -32.45
CA PRO A 137 -11.06 9.69 -33.26
C PRO A 137 -11.97 10.74 -32.63
N LEU A 138 -12.11 10.77 -31.29
CA LEU A 138 -12.89 11.81 -30.61
C LEU A 138 -12.31 13.21 -30.85
N LEU A 139 -10.99 13.36 -30.79
CA LEU A 139 -10.31 14.61 -31.13
C LEU A 139 -10.53 15.02 -32.59
N LYS A 140 -10.51 14.06 -33.53
CA LYS A 140 -10.85 14.32 -34.93
C LYS A 140 -12.29 14.81 -35.08
N ARG A 141 -13.26 14.16 -34.42
CA ARG A 141 -14.67 14.57 -34.48
C ARG A 141 -14.89 15.95 -33.85
N LYS A 142 -14.23 16.26 -32.74
CA LYS A 142 -14.25 17.60 -32.12
C LYS A 142 -13.82 18.68 -33.11
N ARG A 143 -12.71 18.47 -33.82
CA ARG A 143 -12.21 19.43 -34.83
C ARG A 143 -13.18 19.59 -36.00
N ALA A 144 -13.79 18.50 -36.47
CA ALA A 144 -14.79 18.54 -37.53
C ALA A 144 -16.01 19.38 -37.12
N LEU A 145 -16.57 19.10 -35.93
CA LEU A 145 -17.70 19.87 -35.38
C LEU A 145 -17.37 21.35 -35.20
N GLN A 146 -16.16 21.68 -34.75
CA GLN A 146 -15.72 23.07 -34.64
C GLN A 146 -15.65 23.77 -36.01
N GLY A 147 -15.33 23.04 -37.08
CA GLY A 147 -15.42 23.53 -38.46
C GLY A 147 -16.86 23.80 -38.88
N GLU A 148 -17.74 22.81 -38.71
CA GLU A 148 -19.18 22.93 -39.02
C GLU A 148 -19.82 24.14 -38.32
N ILE A 149 -19.58 24.29 -37.01
CA ILE A 149 -20.09 25.42 -36.22
C ILE A 149 -19.55 26.75 -36.75
N ARG A 150 -18.26 26.83 -37.10
CA ARG A 150 -17.65 28.06 -37.63
C ARG A 150 -18.30 28.47 -38.95
N ASP A 151 -18.55 27.52 -39.83
CA ASP A 151 -19.21 27.77 -41.12
C ASP A 151 -20.64 28.28 -40.92
N ASP A 152 -21.38 27.68 -40.00
CA ASP A 152 -22.75 28.10 -39.71
C ASP A 152 -22.82 29.47 -39.03
N VAL A 153 -21.89 29.77 -38.13
CA VAL A 153 -21.75 31.13 -37.56
C VAL A 153 -21.44 32.14 -38.66
N THR A 154 -20.57 31.81 -39.61
CA THR A 154 -20.23 32.68 -40.75
C THR A 154 -21.46 32.96 -41.62
N LYS A 155 -22.22 31.91 -41.98
CA LYS A 155 -23.48 32.05 -42.73
C LYS A 155 -24.49 32.92 -41.98
N LEU A 156 -24.61 32.74 -40.66
CA LEU A 156 -25.51 33.51 -39.82
C LEU A 156 -25.12 34.99 -39.78
N ILE A 157 -23.82 35.30 -39.67
CA ILE A 157 -23.31 36.67 -39.73
C ILE A 157 -23.66 37.32 -41.07
N SER A 158 -23.41 36.62 -42.20
CA SER A 158 -23.78 37.15 -43.53
C SER A 158 -25.27 37.44 -43.65
N ARG A 159 -26.14 36.53 -43.17
CA ARG A 159 -27.59 36.75 -43.14
C ARG A 159 -28.00 37.95 -42.28
N ARG A 160 -27.34 38.14 -41.13
CA ARG A 160 -27.58 39.31 -40.26
C ARG A 160 -27.21 40.62 -40.96
N HIS A 161 -26.09 40.67 -41.67
CA HIS A 161 -25.74 41.86 -42.47
C HIS A 161 -26.80 42.15 -43.54
N SER A 162 -27.21 41.14 -44.32
CA SER A 162 -28.27 41.33 -45.32
C SER A 162 -29.60 41.81 -44.72
N LEU A 163 -29.96 41.33 -43.52
CA LEU A 163 -31.16 41.80 -42.83
C LEU A 163 -31.05 43.28 -42.43
N VAL A 164 -29.89 43.72 -41.96
CA VAL A 164 -29.65 45.14 -41.63
C VAL A 164 -29.84 46.01 -42.87
N ASP A 165 -29.24 45.64 -44.00
CA ASP A 165 -29.38 46.38 -45.27
C ASP A 165 -30.86 46.47 -45.73
N LEU A 166 -31.63 45.40 -45.54
CA LEU A 166 -33.05 45.38 -45.89
C LEU A 166 -33.90 46.24 -44.95
N LEU A 167 -33.57 46.28 -43.66
CA LEU A 167 -34.25 47.14 -42.70
C LEU A 167 -33.99 48.61 -42.99
N ASP A 168 -32.76 48.97 -43.38
CA ASP A 168 -32.41 50.34 -43.78
C ASP A 168 -33.19 50.75 -45.04
N LYS A 169 -33.24 49.90 -46.07
CA LYS A 169 -34.07 50.13 -47.27
C LYS A 169 -35.56 50.24 -46.96
N GLN A 170 -36.07 49.41 -46.06
CA GLN A 170 -37.46 49.49 -45.63
C GLN A 170 -37.77 50.83 -44.96
N LYS A 171 -36.82 51.35 -44.16
CA LYS A 171 -36.94 52.66 -43.53
C LYS A 171 -36.95 53.78 -44.59
N GLU A 172 -36.04 53.76 -45.56
CA GLU A 172 -36.02 54.71 -46.68
C GLU A 172 -37.35 54.73 -47.44
N LEU A 173 -37.83 53.55 -47.88
CA LEU A 173 -39.11 53.43 -48.57
C LEU A 173 -40.30 53.94 -47.74
N ARG A 174 -40.26 53.75 -46.42
CA ARG A 174 -41.29 54.27 -45.51
C ARG A 174 -41.26 55.80 -45.44
N GLU A 175 -40.07 56.41 -45.45
CA GLU A 175 -39.93 57.86 -45.48
C GLU A 175 -40.41 58.43 -46.83
N ASP A 176 -40.07 57.79 -47.95
CA ASP A 176 -40.51 58.18 -49.30
C ASP A 176 -42.03 58.08 -49.49
N LEU A 177 -42.69 57.14 -48.80
CA LEU A 177 -44.13 56.96 -48.87
C LEU A 177 -44.91 58.12 -48.24
N LYS A 178 -44.38 58.76 -47.19
CA LYS A 178 -45.05 59.86 -46.47
C LYS A 178 -45.48 61.02 -47.41
N PRO A 179 -44.59 61.64 -48.21
CA PRO A 179 -44.99 62.71 -49.12
C PRO A 179 -45.91 62.22 -50.26
N ILE A 180 -45.79 60.95 -50.68
CA ILE A 180 -46.69 60.37 -51.69
C ILE A 180 -48.11 60.27 -51.14
N GLU A 181 -48.28 59.81 -49.91
CA GLU A 181 -49.59 59.76 -49.24
C GLU A 181 -50.20 61.16 -49.08
N GLU A 182 -49.39 62.15 -48.70
CA GLU A 182 -49.83 63.56 -48.64
C GLU A 182 -50.28 64.09 -50.02
N ASN A 183 -49.50 63.80 -51.06
CA ASN A 183 -49.82 64.20 -52.42
C ASN A 183 -51.06 63.49 -52.95
N MET A 184 -51.26 62.22 -52.62
CA MET A 184 -52.48 61.47 -52.92
C MET A 184 -53.70 62.13 -52.28
N ALA A 185 -53.59 62.58 -51.02
CA ALA A 185 -54.67 63.28 -50.33
C ALA A 185 -54.98 64.65 -50.97
N LYS A 186 -53.95 65.38 -51.42
CA LYS A 186 -54.12 66.63 -52.21
C LYS A 186 -54.81 66.34 -53.55
N ALA A 187 -54.34 65.36 -54.30
CA ALA A 187 -54.92 64.96 -55.59
C ALA A 187 -56.41 64.57 -55.45
N LYS A 188 -56.78 63.81 -54.41
CA LYS A 188 -58.18 63.48 -54.10
C LYS A 188 -59.05 64.72 -53.80
N ARG A 189 -58.50 65.75 -53.16
CA ARG A 189 -59.20 67.02 -52.93
C ARG A 189 -59.40 67.78 -54.24
N VAL A 190 -58.35 67.92 -55.05
CA VAL A 190 -58.41 68.57 -56.37
C VAL A 190 -59.41 67.87 -57.28
N LYS A 191 -59.36 66.54 -57.36
CA LYS A 191 -60.31 65.74 -58.15
C LYS A 191 -61.77 66.03 -57.77
N ARG A 192 -62.10 66.05 -56.47
CA ARG A 192 -63.46 66.38 -55.99
C ARG A 192 -63.88 67.80 -56.37
N ALA A 193 -62.97 68.77 -56.27
CA ALA A 193 -63.25 70.15 -56.67
C ALA A 193 -63.53 70.26 -58.19
N MET A 194 -62.75 69.54 -59.01
CA MET A 194 -62.99 69.47 -60.46
C MET A 194 -64.33 68.79 -60.80
N GLU A 195 -64.66 67.68 -60.11
CA GLU A 195 -65.94 66.99 -60.28
C GLU A 195 -67.13 67.88 -59.88
N GLU A 196 -66.97 68.75 -58.87
CA GLU A 196 -67.96 69.76 -58.49
C GLU A 196 -68.09 70.86 -59.55
N MET A 197 -66.97 71.46 -59.97
CA MET A 197 -66.95 72.45 -61.04
C MET A 197 -67.59 71.92 -62.33
N HIS A 198 -67.33 70.65 -62.68
CA HIS A 198 -67.97 69.99 -63.81
C HIS A 198 -69.48 69.83 -63.65
N ARG A 199 -69.96 69.47 -62.44
CA ARG A 199 -71.40 69.39 -62.14
C ARG A 199 -72.09 70.76 -62.25
N ILE A 200 -71.46 71.82 -61.74
CA ILE A 200 -71.95 73.20 -61.87
C ILE A 200 -72.05 73.60 -63.36
N ALA A 201 -70.96 73.40 -64.12
CA ALA A 201 -70.94 73.74 -65.55
C ALA A 201 -72.01 72.99 -66.38
N ILE A 202 -72.30 71.72 -66.03
CA ILE A 202 -73.40 70.96 -66.66
C ILE A 202 -74.76 71.58 -66.32
N ALA A 203 -74.97 72.06 -65.09
CA ALA A 203 -76.22 72.69 -64.68
C ALA A 203 -76.43 74.03 -65.39
N ASP A 204 -75.42 74.91 -65.37
CA ASP A 204 -75.45 76.21 -66.06
C ASP A 204 -75.73 76.05 -67.57
N ALA A 205 -75.14 75.04 -68.21
CA ALA A 205 -75.38 74.74 -69.62
C ALA A 205 -76.83 74.30 -69.92
N LYS A 206 -77.53 73.69 -68.96
CA LYS A 206 -78.95 73.33 -69.09
C LYS A 206 -79.87 74.55 -68.95
N ASP A 207 -79.55 75.47 -68.04
CA ASP A 207 -80.33 76.68 -67.82
C ASP A 207 -80.22 77.69 -68.99
N LEU A 208 -79.13 77.61 -69.76
CA LEU A 208 -78.98 78.35 -71.03
C LEU A 208 -79.80 77.78 -72.20
N GLY A 209 -80.39 76.59 -72.04
CA GLY A 209 -81.33 75.99 -72.99
C GLY A 209 -82.77 76.41 -72.70
N GLY A 210 -83.15 77.63 -73.11
CA GLY A 210 -84.56 78.04 -73.17
C GLY A 210 -85.37 77.18 -74.17
N PRO A 211 -86.72 77.14 -74.05
CA PRO A 211 -87.57 76.24 -74.81
C PRO A 211 -87.52 76.57 -76.31
N ALA A 212 -87.28 75.57 -77.14
CA ALA A 212 -87.47 75.67 -78.58
C ALA A 212 -88.96 75.92 -78.86
N ILE A 213 -89.23 77.07 -79.47
CA ILE A 213 -90.47 77.45 -80.12
C ILE A 213 -90.68 76.53 -81.33
N GLU A 214 -91.89 75.98 -81.42
CA GLU A 214 -92.57 75.28 -82.53
C GLU A 214 -91.94 74.01 -83.12
#